data_AF-A0AAC9NHG7-F1
#
_entry.id   AF-A0AAC9NHG7-F1
#
_cell.length_a   1.000
_cell.length_b   1.000
_cell.length_c   1.000
_cell.angle_alpha   90.00
_cell.angle_beta   90.00
_cell.angle_gamma   90.00
#
_symmetry.space_group_name_H-M   'P 1'
#
loop_
_entity.id
_entity.type
_entity.pdbx_description
1 polymer ?
#
loop_
_entity_poly.entity_id
_entity_poly.type
_entity_poly.pdbx_seq_one_letter_code
_entity_poly.pdbx_strand_id
1 'polypeptide(L)'
;MKKMFLGLFALFIMTSCSTESNDAVNVGKETPEVPGEVVTTPFVEGKMTMSLYTKEINVGGLLDKIDYSKGDVYGQFQTLMTNLPKDENPFLAWGDFFDKKPMAAFALMLSMTKADYYVKNSTVLAKAKGVTWQMDHFHSEDQDQASVYLKAMAPATDMPVENQTAYAIYTPSKGETYTEGSTIDYKEFNRRKLDKVAYVSNYACDVIEYTRIKAPSDPNNEFSFGYNKLLVYTSPLFDKTINFTHSTYLPEDGGILKIEMYVDGIEEPFMVFQPEKVEAKTIADSELETRVSTPVYAIDDLEFSAKVLGIMFAPTDEQTEEPFLASKSL
;
A
#
# COMPACT_ATOMS: atom_id res chain seq x y z
N MET A 1 -57.57 21.44 -3.28
CA MET A 1 -58.11 22.69 -3.86
C MET A 1 -57.09 23.80 -3.66
N LYS A 2 -56.64 24.42 -4.78
CA LYS A 2 -56.09 25.80 -4.93
C LYS A 2 -54.82 26.15 -4.12
N LYS A 3 -53.74 26.75 -4.62
CA LYS A 3 -53.38 27.40 -5.91
C LYS A 3 -51.84 27.62 -5.88
N MET A 4 -51.13 27.26 -6.95
CA MET A 4 -50.29 28.14 -7.79
C MET A 4 -50.11 29.58 -7.31
N PHE A 5 -48.85 30.04 -7.21
CA PHE A 5 -48.49 31.37 -7.70
C PHE A 5 -47.11 31.35 -8.37
N LEU A 6 -47.15 31.73 -9.64
CA LEU A 6 -46.06 31.98 -10.57
C LEU A 6 -45.67 33.46 -10.41
N GLY A 7 -44.38 33.79 -10.44
CA GLY A 7 -43.93 35.18 -10.31
C GLY A 7 -42.52 35.38 -10.85
N LEU A 8 -42.41 35.41 -12.17
CA LEU A 8 -41.25 35.86 -12.93
C LEU A 8 -41.24 37.40 -12.94
N PHE A 9 -40.14 38.04 -12.53
CA PHE A 9 -39.85 39.42 -12.92
C PHE A 9 -38.36 39.58 -13.19
N ALA A 10 -38.08 40.18 -14.33
CA ALA A 10 -36.76 40.35 -14.91
C ALA A 10 -36.23 41.77 -14.69
N LEU A 11 -34.90 41.83 -14.58
CA LEU A 11 -33.97 42.78 -15.22
C LEU A 11 -33.74 44.22 -14.69
N PHE A 12 -32.44 44.46 -14.49
CA PHE A 12 -31.62 45.69 -14.58
C PHE A 12 -31.73 46.80 -13.52
N ILE A 13 -30.64 46.96 -12.76
CA ILE A 13 -29.86 48.21 -12.74
C ILE A 13 -28.36 47.85 -12.77
N MET A 14 -27.65 48.37 -13.78
CA MET A 14 -26.19 48.42 -13.90
C MET A 14 -25.68 49.77 -13.39
N THR A 15 -24.37 49.82 -13.12
CA THR A 15 -23.50 50.94 -12.66
C THR A 15 -23.44 51.08 -11.14
N SER A 16 -22.29 51.21 -10.47
CA SER A 16 -20.94 51.67 -10.86
C SER A 16 -19.91 51.12 -9.87
N CYS A 17 -18.67 50.97 -10.33
CA CYS A 17 -17.48 50.62 -9.55
C CYS A 17 -17.24 51.52 -8.32
N SER A 18 -16.84 50.90 -7.22
CA SER A 18 -15.83 51.45 -6.31
C SER A 18 -14.94 50.31 -5.83
N THR A 19 -13.66 50.40 -6.18
CA THR A 19 -12.57 49.53 -5.77
C THR A 19 -12.32 49.68 -4.27
N GLU A 20 -12.53 48.61 -3.51
CA GLU A 20 -11.82 48.40 -2.24
C GLU A 20 -11.33 46.95 -2.20
N SER A 21 -10.04 46.82 -2.49
CA SER A 21 -9.22 45.66 -2.17
C SER A 21 -8.92 45.67 -0.67
N ASN A 22 -9.17 44.57 0.04
CA ASN A 22 -8.09 43.78 0.63
C ASN A 22 -8.59 42.59 1.46
N ASP A 23 -7.93 41.46 1.17
CA ASP A 23 -7.58 40.38 2.09
C ASP A 23 -8.67 39.40 2.53
N ALA A 24 -9.32 38.78 1.55
CA ALA A 24 -9.71 37.38 1.70
C ALA A 24 -8.50 36.52 1.33
N VAL A 25 -7.95 35.81 2.33
CA VAL A 25 -6.90 34.80 2.18
C VAL A 25 -7.29 33.83 1.06
N ASN A 26 -6.65 33.99 -0.10
CA ASN A 26 -6.68 33.03 -1.18
C ASN A 26 -5.92 31.79 -0.69
N VAL A 27 -6.61 30.87 -0.01
CA VAL A 27 -6.16 29.49 0.10
C VAL A 27 -6.24 28.95 -1.32
N GLY A 28 -5.10 28.92 -1.99
CA GLY A 28 -5.00 28.52 -3.39
C GLY A 28 -5.72 27.19 -3.60
N LYS A 29 -6.78 27.20 -4.40
CA LYS A 29 -7.22 25.99 -5.08
C LYS A 29 -6.10 25.65 -6.06
N GLU A 30 -5.13 24.85 -5.62
CA GLU A 30 -4.20 24.20 -6.52
C GLU A 30 -5.03 23.46 -7.56
N THR A 31 -5.00 23.96 -8.79
CA THR A 31 -5.67 23.27 -9.90
C THR A 31 -4.82 22.03 -10.15
N PRO A 32 -5.39 20.81 -10.09
CA PRO A 32 -4.61 19.60 -10.30
C PRO A 32 -3.87 19.70 -11.63
N GLU A 33 -2.58 19.39 -11.65
CA GLU A 33 -1.83 19.28 -12.89
C GLU A 33 -2.44 18.11 -13.67
N VAL A 34 -3.20 18.44 -14.73
CA VAL A 34 -3.83 17.44 -15.58
C VAL A 34 -2.74 16.87 -16.49
N PRO A 35 -2.48 15.56 -16.47
CA PRO A 35 -1.51 14.95 -17.37
C PRO A 35 -2.00 15.12 -18.81
N GLY A 36 -1.05 15.16 -19.76
CA GLY A 36 -1.36 15.42 -21.17
C GLY A 36 -2.44 14.49 -21.75
N GLU A 37 -2.31 13.18 -21.53
CA GLU A 37 -3.30 12.18 -21.95
C GLU A 37 -3.90 11.50 -20.72
N VAL A 38 -5.19 11.74 -20.47
CA VAL A 38 -5.95 11.09 -19.38
C VAL A 38 -6.58 9.80 -19.91
N VAL A 39 -6.38 8.70 -19.20
CA VAL A 39 -7.00 7.42 -19.55
C VAL A 39 -8.48 7.43 -19.12
N THR A 40 -9.36 7.06 -20.05
CA THR A 40 -10.82 7.05 -19.85
C THR A 40 -11.47 5.68 -20.06
N THR A 41 -10.69 4.70 -20.50
CA THR A 41 -11.16 3.33 -20.73
C THR A 41 -10.97 2.47 -19.47
N PRO A 42 -11.93 1.60 -19.14
CA PRO A 42 -11.78 0.65 -18.03
C PRO A 42 -10.56 -0.26 -18.21
N PHE A 43 -9.83 -0.48 -17.12
CA PHE A 43 -8.75 -1.46 -17.03
C PHE A 43 -9.33 -2.80 -16.62
N VAL A 44 -9.72 -3.59 -17.62
CA VAL A 44 -10.32 -4.91 -17.43
C VAL A 44 -9.31 -6.04 -17.47
N GLU A 45 -8.15 -5.85 -18.12
CA GLU A 45 -7.14 -6.89 -18.27
C GLU A 45 -5.76 -6.27 -18.46
N GLY A 46 -4.77 -6.78 -17.72
CA GLY A 46 -3.41 -6.30 -17.82
C GLY A 46 -2.52 -6.62 -16.64
N LYS A 47 -1.34 -6.01 -16.65
CA LYS A 47 -0.34 -6.12 -15.59
C LYS A 47 -0.12 -4.75 -14.93
N MET A 48 -0.08 -4.72 -13.60
CA MET A 48 0.36 -3.56 -12.83
C MET A 48 1.59 -3.93 -12.02
N THR A 49 2.69 -3.20 -12.17
CA THR A 49 3.85 -3.34 -11.29
C THR A 49 3.72 -2.28 -10.20
N MET A 50 3.49 -2.72 -8.98
CA MET A 50 3.31 -1.91 -7.79
C MET A 50 4.58 -1.88 -6.97
N SER A 51 4.85 -0.74 -6.35
CA SER A 51 5.97 -0.58 -5.44
C SER A 51 5.66 0.33 -4.28
N LEU A 52 6.45 0.18 -3.22
CA LEU A 52 6.49 1.08 -2.10
C LEU A 52 7.57 2.13 -2.30
N TYR A 53 7.24 3.36 -1.92
CA TYR A 53 8.13 4.51 -1.94
C TYR A 53 8.17 5.16 -0.56
N THR A 54 9.30 5.77 -0.24
CA THR A 54 9.45 6.68 0.90
C THR A 54 10.36 7.80 0.46
N LYS A 55 10.04 9.07 0.77
CA LYS A 55 10.87 10.22 0.32
C LYS A 55 11.20 10.16 -1.19
N GLU A 56 10.22 9.75 -1.99
CA GLU A 56 10.35 9.52 -3.45
C GLU A 56 11.32 8.37 -3.86
N ILE A 57 12.01 7.75 -2.91
CA ILE A 57 12.88 6.60 -3.15
C ILE A 57 12.02 5.34 -3.35
N ASN A 58 12.19 4.68 -4.49
CA ASN A 58 11.54 3.42 -4.81
C ASN A 58 12.17 2.26 -4.01
N VAL A 59 11.68 2.01 -2.80
CA VAL A 59 12.23 0.98 -1.93
C VAL A 59 11.89 -0.44 -2.39
N GLY A 60 10.73 -0.66 -3.02
CA GLY A 60 10.43 -1.96 -3.64
C GLY A 60 11.39 -2.29 -4.80
N GLY A 61 11.82 -1.28 -5.56
CA GLY A 61 12.84 -1.43 -6.60
C GLY A 61 14.22 -1.84 -6.09
N LEU A 62 14.55 -1.55 -4.83
CA LEU A 62 15.80 -2.03 -4.20
C LEU A 62 15.81 -3.56 -4.05
N LEU A 63 14.64 -4.18 -3.94
CA LEU A 63 14.50 -5.65 -3.89
C LEU A 63 14.83 -6.33 -5.23
N ASP A 64 14.93 -5.59 -6.33
CA ASP A 64 15.41 -6.11 -7.63
C ASP A 64 16.94 -6.22 -7.68
N LYS A 65 17.65 -5.55 -6.76
CA LYS A 65 19.12 -5.58 -6.68
C LYS A 65 19.65 -6.75 -5.84
N ILE A 66 18.77 -7.53 -5.21
CA ILE A 66 19.12 -8.69 -4.39
C ILE A 66 19.04 -9.96 -5.24
N ASP A 67 20.09 -10.78 -5.21
CA ASP A 67 20.14 -12.07 -5.87
C ASP A 67 19.74 -13.19 -4.89
N TYR A 68 18.44 -13.48 -4.84
CA TYR A 68 17.88 -14.52 -3.98
C TYR A 68 18.38 -15.95 -4.29
N SER A 69 19.05 -16.16 -5.42
CA SER A 69 19.61 -17.49 -5.78
C SER A 69 20.97 -17.77 -5.13
N LYS A 70 21.65 -16.73 -4.65
CA LYS A 70 23.01 -16.83 -4.08
C LYS A 70 23.05 -17.10 -2.56
N GLY A 71 21.90 -17.14 -1.88
CA GLY A 71 21.85 -17.17 -0.42
C GLY A 71 22.27 -15.84 0.22
N ASP A 72 22.38 -15.78 1.54
CA ASP A 72 22.74 -14.57 2.31
C ASP A 72 22.02 -13.29 1.85
N VAL A 73 20.69 -13.37 1.75
CA VAL A 73 19.83 -12.27 1.28
C VAL A 73 19.97 -11.03 2.15
N TYR A 74 20.15 -11.21 3.46
CA TYR A 74 20.29 -10.10 4.41
C TYR A 74 21.65 -9.43 4.32
N GLY A 75 22.76 -10.18 4.21
CA GLY A 75 24.08 -9.60 3.95
C GLY A 75 24.15 -8.86 2.61
N GLN A 76 23.49 -9.39 1.57
CA GLN A 76 23.29 -8.67 0.31
C GLN A 76 22.52 -7.36 0.50
N PHE A 77 21.42 -7.39 1.26
CA PHE A 77 20.62 -6.21 1.56
C PHE A 77 21.40 -5.15 2.36
N GLN A 78 22.12 -5.56 3.41
CA GLN A 78 22.97 -4.69 4.20
C GLN A 78 24.09 -4.05 3.36
N THR A 79 24.75 -4.85 2.52
CA THR A 79 25.77 -4.37 1.58
C THR A 79 25.18 -3.37 0.60
N LEU A 80 23.97 -3.63 0.11
CA LEU A 80 23.26 -2.70 -0.76
C LEU A 80 23.00 -1.38 -0.04
N MET A 81 22.37 -1.40 1.14
CA MET A 81 22.05 -0.17 1.89
C MET A 81 23.31 0.65 2.21
N THR A 82 24.41 -0.01 2.61
CA THR A 82 25.67 0.66 2.96
C THR A 82 26.32 1.37 1.78
N ASN A 83 26.13 0.85 0.57
CA ASN A 83 26.74 1.38 -0.66
C ASN A 83 25.84 2.35 -1.43
N LEU A 84 24.58 2.54 -1.02
CA LEU A 84 23.70 3.51 -1.66
C LEU A 84 24.15 4.96 -1.34
N PRO A 85 24.10 5.88 -2.32
CA PRO A 85 24.18 7.31 -2.07
C PRO A 85 23.17 7.76 -1.01
N LYS A 86 23.48 8.84 -0.27
CA LYS A 86 22.64 9.34 0.83
C LYS A 86 21.21 9.67 0.38
N ASP A 87 21.07 10.22 -0.81
CA ASP A 87 19.81 10.61 -1.46
C ASP A 87 19.03 9.42 -2.06
N GLU A 88 19.67 8.25 -2.20
CA GLU A 88 19.03 7.01 -2.64
C GLU A 88 18.78 6.03 -1.48
N ASN A 89 19.33 6.30 -0.30
CA ASN A 89 19.19 5.43 0.86
C ASN A 89 17.94 5.81 1.68
N PRO A 90 16.92 4.93 1.75
CA PRO A 90 15.66 5.24 2.40
C PRO A 90 15.77 5.42 3.92
N PHE A 91 16.81 4.86 4.56
CA PHE A 91 17.07 5.02 5.98
C PHE A 91 17.75 6.35 6.29
N LEU A 92 18.63 6.82 5.40
CA LEU A 92 19.31 8.11 5.58
C LEU A 92 18.45 9.31 5.16
N ALA A 93 17.48 9.10 4.26
CA ALA A 93 16.58 10.15 3.76
C ALA A 93 15.66 10.77 4.84
N TRP A 94 15.44 10.05 5.93
CA TRP A 94 14.64 10.50 7.07
C TRP A 94 15.44 11.26 8.14
N GLY A 95 16.77 11.37 8.00
CA GLY A 95 17.64 12.01 8.98
C GLY A 95 17.42 11.48 10.40
N ASP A 96 17.37 12.37 11.38
CA ASP A 96 17.20 12.02 12.80
C ASP A 96 15.82 11.44 13.17
N PHE A 97 14.89 11.29 12.23
CA PHE A 97 13.57 10.72 12.54
C PHE A 97 13.69 9.29 13.06
N PHE A 98 14.52 8.47 12.41
CA PHE A 98 14.71 7.08 12.83
C PHE A 98 15.51 6.93 14.12
N ASP A 99 16.39 7.88 14.45
CA ASP A 99 17.03 7.93 15.76
C ASP A 99 16.01 8.15 16.89
N LYS A 100 14.98 8.95 16.62
CA LYS A 100 13.88 9.24 17.56
C LYS A 100 12.80 8.16 17.56
N LYS A 101 12.67 7.42 16.46
CA LYS A 101 11.63 6.42 16.21
C LYS A 101 12.23 5.17 15.54
N PRO A 102 13.08 4.39 16.23
CA PRO A 102 13.75 3.22 15.64
C PRO A 102 12.77 2.17 15.11
N MET A 103 11.62 2.01 15.76
CA MET A 103 10.56 1.12 15.27
C MET A 103 9.97 1.54 13.92
N ALA A 104 10.01 2.83 13.57
CA ALA A 104 9.58 3.27 12.24
C ALA A 104 10.57 2.81 11.15
N ALA A 105 11.87 2.77 11.45
CA ALA A 105 12.86 2.22 10.51
C ALA A 105 12.65 0.72 10.30
N PHE A 106 12.39 -0.01 11.39
CA PHE A 106 12.06 -1.43 11.32
C PHE A 106 10.75 -1.68 10.54
N ALA A 107 9.72 -0.86 10.78
CA ALA A 107 8.45 -0.93 10.06
C ALA A 107 8.63 -0.68 8.55
N LEU A 108 9.45 0.31 8.19
CA LEU A 108 9.79 0.56 6.79
C LEU A 108 10.47 -0.66 6.17
N MET A 109 11.48 -1.23 6.83
CA MET A 109 12.18 -2.42 6.35
C MET A 109 11.24 -3.61 6.11
N LEU A 110 10.32 -3.88 7.05
CA LEU A 110 9.33 -4.96 6.90
C LEU A 110 8.30 -4.68 5.80
N SER A 111 7.97 -3.41 5.60
CA SER A 111 6.98 -2.99 4.61
C SER A 111 7.54 -2.96 3.19
N MET A 112 8.88 -2.97 3.02
CA MET A 112 9.54 -2.98 1.72
C MET A 112 9.01 -4.13 0.86
N THR A 113 8.19 -3.77 -0.13
CA THR A 113 7.47 -4.72 -0.96
C THR A 113 7.47 -4.24 -2.40
N LYS A 114 7.62 -5.17 -3.33
CA LYS A 114 7.33 -4.99 -4.75
C LYS A 114 6.39 -6.08 -5.19
N ALA A 115 5.39 -5.74 -6.00
CA ALA A 115 4.39 -6.70 -6.45
C ALA A 115 4.03 -6.51 -7.92
N ASP A 116 3.84 -7.62 -8.61
CA ASP A 116 3.24 -7.65 -9.94
C ASP A 116 1.80 -8.16 -9.82
N TYR A 117 0.83 -7.34 -10.19
CA TYR A 117 -0.58 -7.70 -10.24
C TYR A 117 -0.93 -8.11 -11.66
N TYR A 118 -1.48 -9.31 -11.79
CA TYR A 118 -2.05 -9.85 -13.02
C TYR A 118 -3.56 -9.79 -12.87
N VAL A 119 -4.20 -8.92 -13.65
CA VAL A 119 -5.63 -8.61 -13.55
C VAL A 119 -6.33 -9.11 -14.80
N LYS A 120 -7.44 -9.84 -14.61
CA LYS A 120 -8.31 -10.32 -15.69
C LYS A 120 -9.75 -10.32 -15.21
N ASN A 121 -10.52 -9.34 -15.67
CA ASN A 121 -11.85 -9.01 -15.19
C ASN A 121 -11.87 -8.87 -13.65
N SER A 122 -12.75 -9.60 -12.99
CA SER A 122 -12.93 -9.68 -11.54
C SER A 122 -11.99 -10.69 -10.86
N THR A 123 -10.85 -10.99 -11.48
CA THR A 123 -9.81 -11.88 -10.93
C THR A 123 -8.47 -11.16 -10.92
N VAL A 124 -7.74 -11.30 -9.82
CA VAL A 124 -6.40 -10.76 -9.65
C VAL A 124 -5.49 -11.79 -8.97
N LEU A 125 -4.26 -11.86 -9.45
CA LEU A 125 -3.15 -12.49 -8.75
C LEU A 125 -2.04 -11.47 -8.53
N ALA A 126 -1.71 -11.19 -7.29
CA ALA A 126 -0.51 -10.46 -6.93
C ALA A 126 0.64 -11.42 -6.64
N LYS A 127 1.74 -11.27 -7.36
CA LYS A 127 3.03 -11.92 -7.05
C LYS A 127 3.92 -10.88 -6.39
N ALA A 128 4.04 -10.95 -5.08
CA ALA A 128 4.80 -9.99 -4.28
C ALA A 128 6.10 -10.59 -3.74
N LYS A 129 7.06 -9.71 -3.45
CA LYS A 129 8.28 -10.05 -2.71
C LYS A 129 8.59 -8.96 -1.69
N GLY A 130 9.07 -9.39 -0.53
CA GLY A 130 9.74 -8.55 0.44
C GLY A 130 11.22 -8.92 0.53
N VAL A 131 11.90 -8.45 1.58
CA VAL A 131 13.34 -8.72 1.77
C VAL A 131 13.60 -10.22 1.93
N THR A 132 12.81 -10.94 2.72
CA THR A 132 13.08 -12.35 3.09
C THR A 132 12.03 -13.34 2.58
N TRP A 133 11.01 -12.87 1.88
CA TRP A 133 9.83 -13.67 1.54
C TRP A 133 9.28 -13.35 0.14
N GLN A 134 8.50 -14.29 -0.39
CA GLN A 134 7.66 -14.12 -1.57
C GLN A 134 6.23 -14.56 -1.29
N MET A 135 5.28 -13.92 -1.95
CA MET A 135 3.86 -14.17 -1.79
C MET A 135 3.17 -14.30 -3.16
N ASP A 136 2.23 -15.23 -3.26
CA ASP A 136 1.15 -15.19 -4.26
C ASP A 136 -0.15 -14.90 -3.51
N HIS A 137 -0.85 -13.83 -3.89
CA HIS A 137 -2.15 -13.47 -3.31
C HIS A 137 -3.19 -13.37 -4.42
N PHE A 138 -4.03 -14.40 -4.47
CA PHE A 138 -5.07 -14.57 -5.47
C PHE A 138 -6.42 -14.15 -4.90
N HIS A 139 -7.23 -13.50 -5.72
CA HIS A 139 -8.64 -13.21 -5.44
C HIS A 139 -9.46 -13.27 -6.72
N SER A 140 -10.63 -13.92 -6.65
CA SER A 140 -11.64 -13.94 -7.72
C SER A 140 -13.01 -13.64 -7.13
N GLU A 141 -13.63 -12.54 -7.55
CA GLU A 141 -15.00 -12.18 -7.12
C GLU A 141 -16.02 -13.15 -7.70
N ASP A 142 -15.86 -13.58 -8.96
CA ASP A 142 -16.79 -14.51 -9.62
C ASP A 142 -16.84 -15.88 -8.93
N GLN A 143 -15.71 -16.33 -8.37
CA GLN A 143 -15.61 -17.62 -7.66
C GLN A 143 -15.82 -17.48 -6.16
N ASP A 144 -15.90 -16.26 -5.64
CA ASP A 144 -15.89 -15.96 -4.21
C ASP A 144 -14.77 -16.72 -3.46
N GLN A 145 -13.58 -16.69 -4.06
CA GLN A 145 -12.43 -17.43 -3.59
C GLN A 145 -11.20 -16.55 -3.56
N ALA A 146 -10.46 -16.63 -2.47
CA ALA A 146 -9.13 -16.06 -2.35
C ALA A 146 -8.16 -17.06 -1.74
N SER A 147 -6.88 -16.86 -2.03
CA SER A 147 -5.82 -17.68 -1.45
C SER A 147 -4.55 -16.88 -1.29
N VAL A 148 -3.75 -17.27 -0.32
CA VAL A 148 -2.42 -16.71 -0.08
C VAL A 148 -1.42 -17.84 0.05
N TYR A 149 -0.36 -17.78 -0.74
CA TYR A 149 0.82 -18.61 -0.60
C TYR A 149 1.98 -17.73 -0.18
N LEU A 150 2.72 -18.16 0.82
CA LEU A 150 3.92 -17.48 1.30
C LEU A 150 5.10 -18.46 1.28
N LYS A 151 6.28 -17.96 0.92
CA LYS A 151 7.53 -18.72 0.90
C LYS A 151 8.68 -17.90 1.47
N ALA A 152 9.47 -18.52 2.34
CA ALA A 152 10.76 -17.99 2.77
C ALA A 152 11.77 -18.04 1.61
N MET A 153 12.39 -16.90 1.33
CA MET A 153 13.47 -16.75 0.34
C MET A 153 14.85 -16.79 0.99
N ALA A 154 14.91 -16.49 2.28
CA ALA A 154 16.11 -16.52 3.11
C ALA A 154 15.83 -17.31 4.40
N PRO A 155 15.47 -18.60 4.31
CA PRO A 155 15.17 -19.38 5.50
C PRO A 155 16.41 -19.46 6.39
N ALA A 156 16.21 -19.36 7.70
CA ALA A 156 17.22 -19.70 8.71
C ALA A 156 17.74 -21.12 8.45
N THR A 157 19.01 -21.41 8.71
CA THR A 157 19.54 -22.77 8.46
C THR A 157 18.85 -23.83 9.34
N ASP A 158 18.33 -23.43 10.49
CA ASP A 158 17.57 -24.27 11.40
C ASP A 158 16.05 -24.26 11.14
N MET A 159 15.56 -23.48 10.17
CA MET A 159 14.13 -23.45 9.82
C MET A 159 13.69 -24.77 9.16
N PRO A 160 12.77 -25.55 9.78
CA PRO A 160 12.28 -26.79 9.19
C PRO A 160 11.62 -26.56 7.82
N VAL A 161 11.80 -27.48 6.87
CA VAL A 161 11.30 -27.35 5.48
C VAL A 161 9.79 -27.11 5.44
N GLU A 162 9.04 -27.77 6.31
CA GLU A 162 7.60 -27.62 6.48
C GLU A 162 7.17 -26.22 6.95
N ASN A 163 8.09 -25.43 7.52
CA ASN A 163 7.87 -24.05 7.96
C ASN A 163 8.34 -23.00 6.94
N GLN A 164 8.97 -23.42 5.84
CA GLN A 164 9.45 -22.49 4.81
C GLN A 164 8.34 -22.04 3.85
N THR A 165 7.16 -22.66 3.92
CA THR A 165 5.99 -22.27 3.12
C THR A 165 4.72 -22.30 3.95
N ALA A 166 3.75 -21.45 3.59
CA ALA A 166 2.41 -21.43 4.15
C ALA A 166 1.39 -21.21 3.03
N TYR A 167 0.24 -21.87 3.10
CA TYR A 167 -0.81 -21.71 2.10
C TYR A 167 -2.19 -21.76 2.74
N ALA A 168 -2.99 -20.71 2.55
CA ALA A 168 -4.35 -20.62 3.05
C ALA A 168 -5.33 -20.28 1.93
N ILE A 169 -6.57 -20.75 2.08
CA ILE A 169 -7.71 -20.44 1.22
C ILE A 169 -8.81 -19.85 2.10
N TYR A 170 -9.54 -18.85 1.58
CA TYR A 170 -10.63 -18.19 2.30
C TYR A 170 -11.71 -17.68 1.34
N THR A 171 -12.86 -17.30 1.91
CA THR A 171 -14.07 -16.85 1.21
C THR A 171 -14.34 -15.37 1.50
N PRO A 172 -14.00 -14.45 0.58
CA PRO A 172 -14.15 -13.00 0.78
C PRO A 172 -15.57 -12.55 1.16
N SER A 173 -16.62 -13.17 0.61
CA SER A 173 -18.01 -12.80 0.95
C SER A 173 -18.39 -13.01 2.42
N LYS A 174 -17.62 -13.80 3.16
CA LYS A 174 -17.78 -13.99 4.62
C LYS A 174 -17.07 -12.91 5.44
N GLY A 175 -16.37 -11.99 4.79
CA GLY A 175 -15.55 -10.95 5.44
C GLY A 175 -14.15 -11.42 5.84
N GLU A 176 -13.74 -12.62 5.41
CA GLU A 176 -12.40 -13.18 5.66
C GLU A 176 -11.34 -12.46 4.82
N THR A 177 -10.21 -12.09 5.41
CA THR A 177 -9.10 -11.43 4.70
C THR A 177 -7.74 -11.91 5.18
N TYR A 178 -6.74 -11.99 4.29
CA TYR A 178 -5.34 -12.28 4.70
C TYR A 178 -4.75 -11.18 5.57
N THR A 179 -5.29 -9.97 5.48
CA THR A 179 -4.78 -8.82 6.20
C THR A 179 -5.35 -8.72 7.62
N GLU A 180 -5.97 -9.73 8.24
CA GLU A 180 -6.61 -9.56 9.57
C GLU A 180 -5.71 -9.01 10.70
N GLY A 181 -4.38 -9.10 10.58
CA GLY A 181 -3.42 -8.42 11.48
C GLY A 181 -2.98 -7.01 11.06
N SER A 182 -3.23 -6.61 9.81
CA SER A 182 -2.94 -5.29 9.20
C SER A 182 -4.19 -4.56 8.69
N THR A 183 -5.38 -5.14 8.81
CA THR A 183 -6.66 -4.51 8.52
C THR A 183 -6.79 -3.38 9.51
N ILE A 184 -6.70 -2.17 8.99
CA ILE A 184 -7.20 -1.02 9.69
C ILE A 184 -8.65 -1.33 10.05
N ASP A 185 -8.95 -1.43 11.35
CA ASP A 185 -10.35 -1.43 11.78
C ASP A 185 -10.92 -0.07 11.39
N TYR A 186 -11.68 -0.01 10.30
CA TYR A 186 -12.26 1.24 9.81
C TYR A 186 -13.17 1.89 10.84
N LYS A 187 -13.67 1.14 11.83
CA LYS A 187 -14.42 1.71 12.94
C LYS A 187 -13.58 2.63 13.82
N GLU A 188 -12.25 2.52 13.73
CA GLU A 188 -11.30 3.44 14.37
C GLU A 188 -10.94 4.64 13.51
N PHE A 189 -11.48 4.78 12.29
CA PHE A 189 -11.15 5.86 11.36
C PHE A 189 -12.38 6.63 10.89
N ASN A 190 -12.25 7.95 10.80
CA ASN A 190 -13.15 8.79 10.04
C ASN A 190 -12.79 8.70 8.56
N ARG A 191 -13.79 8.45 7.70
CA ARG A 191 -13.63 8.46 6.25
C ARG A 191 -14.27 9.72 5.66
N ARG A 192 -13.53 10.44 4.82
CA ARG A 192 -13.99 11.66 4.13
C ARG A 192 -13.48 11.69 2.69
N LYS A 193 -14.41 11.71 1.72
CA LYS A 193 -14.06 12.03 0.33
C LYS A 193 -13.69 13.52 0.25
N LEU A 194 -12.54 13.82 -0.34
CA LEU A 194 -12.08 15.19 -0.56
C LEU A 194 -12.66 15.72 -1.89
N ASP A 195 -12.88 17.03 -1.98
CA ASP A 195 -13.19 17.71 -3.25
C ASP A 195 -11.91 17.91 -4.07
N LYS A 196 -11.25 16.79 -4.40
CA LYS A 196 -9.96 16.72 -5.08
C LYS A 196 -9.95 15.53 -6.03
N VAL A 197 -9.58 15.81 -7.28
CA VAL A 197 -9.19 14.79 -8.27
C VAL A 197 -7.68 14.83 -8.40
N ALA A 198 -7.06 13.66 -8.40
CA ALA A 198 -5.64 13.49 -8.67
C ALA A 198 -5.42 12.44 -9.75
N TYR A 199 -4.25 12.41 -10.36
CA TYR A 199 -3.92 11.46 -11.41
C TYR A 199 -2.83 10.51 -10.96
N VAL A 200 -3.10 9.20 -11.06
CA VAL A 200 -2.12 8.14 -10.79
C VAL A 200 -1.97 7.34 -12.07
N SER A 201 -0.76 7.30 -12.63
CA SER A 201 -0.49 6.66 -13.94
C SER A 201 -1.48 7.11 -15.03
N ASN A 202 -1.80 8.41 -15.07
CA ASN A 202 -2.78 9.04 -15.97
C ASN A 202 -4.26 8.67 -15.77
N TYR A 203 -4.60 7.88 -14.75
CA TYR A 203 -5.99 7.60 -14.38
C TYR A 203 -6.48 8.64 -13.38
N ALA A 204 -7.63 9.24 -13.68
CA ALA A 204 -8.32 10.11 -12.74
C ALA A 204 -8.76 9.30 -11.51
N CYS A 205 -8.40 9.82 -10.33
CA CYS A 205 -8.69 9.24 -9.04
C CYS A 205 -9.42 10.25 -8.15
N ASP A 206 -10.48 9.79 -7.50
CA ASP A 206 -11.01 10.45 -6.31
C ASP A 206 -10.00 10.30 -5.16
N VAL A 207 -9.86 11.32 -4.33
CA VAL A 207 -9.01 11.26 -3.13
C VAL A 207 -9.88 11.14 -1.88
N ILE A 208 -9.63 10.09 -1.11
CA ILE A 208 -10.36 9.77 0.10
C ILE A 208 -9.39 9.81 1.28
N GLU A 209 -9.74 10.57 2.29
CA GLU A 209 -8.97 10.70 3.52
C GLU A 209 -9.55 9.79 4.59
N TYR A 210 -8.68 8.99 5.19
CA TYR A 210 -8.94 8.27 6.42
C TYR A 210 -8.15 8.92 7.54
N THR A 211 -8.77 9.25 8.67
CA THR A 211 -8.08 9.81 9.84
C THR A 211 -8.52 9.09 11.10
N ARG A 212 -7.58 8.66 11.93
CA ARG A 212 -7.89 7.90 13.14
C ARG A 212 -8.75 8.74 14.09
N ILE A 213 -9.81 8.15 14.65
CA ILE A 213 -10.78 8.80 15.54
C ILE A 213 -10.14 9.12 16.90
N LYS A 214 -9.25 8.24 17.37
CA LYS A 214 -8.49 8.41 18.61
C LYS A 214 -7.01 8.22 18.32
N ALA A 215 -6.19 9.08 18.92
CA ALA A 215 -4.76 8.84 19.01
C ALA A 215 -4.51 7.49 19.69
N PRO A 216 -3.43 6.76 19.35
CA PRO A 216 -3.04 5.56 20.07
C PRO A 216 -3.01 5.83 21.58
N SER A 217 -3.55 4.92 22.39
CA SER A 217 -3.56 5.05 23.85
C SER A 217 -2.15 5.12 24.45
N ASP A 218 -1.16 4.64 23.72
CA ASP A 218 0.27 4.83 23.99
C ASP A 218 1.02 5.16 22.69
N PRO A 219 1.51 6.40 22.50
CA PRO A 219 2.30 6.79 21.33
C PRO A 219 3.69 6.14 21.27
N ASN A 220 4.06 5.38 22.30
CA ASN A 220 5.26 4.55 22.37
C ASN A 220 4.94 3.04 22.32
N ASN A 221 3.70 2.63 22.06
CA ASN A 221 3.43 1.21 21.82
C ASN A 221 4.17 0.77 20.55
N GLU A 222 5.28 0.09 20.76
CA GLU A 222 6.29 -0.27 19.76
C GLU A 222 5.73 -1.16 18.62
N PHE A 223 4.56 -1.76 18.83
CA PHE A 223 3.89 -2.63 17.86
C PHE A 223 2.68 -1.99 17.16
N SER A 224 2.28 -0.77 17.54
CA SER A 224 1.26 -0.03 16.80
C SER A 224 1.95 0.81 15.73
N PHE A 225 1.90 0.36 14.48
CA PHE A 225 2.48 1.08 13.33
C PHE A 225 1.79 2.43 13.00
N GLY A 226 0.87 2.88 13.87
CA GLY A 226 0.68 4.30 14.16
C GLY A 226 0.25 5.19 13.01
N TYR A 227 -0.31 4.65 11.91
CA TYR A 227 -0.83 5.50 10.85
C TYR A 227 -2.01 6.31 11.39
N ASN A 228 -1.81 7.62 11.50
CA ASN A 228 -2.83 8.55 11.97
C ASN A 228 -3.75 9.00 10.82
N LYS A 229 -3.23 8.96 9.60
CA LYS A 229 -3.92 9.40 8.38
C LYS A 229 -3.49 8.56 7.18
N LEU A 230 -4.44 8.21 6.34
CA LEU A 230 -4.21 7.70 4.99
C LEU A 230 -4.85 8.64 3.96
N LEU A 231 -4.19 8.84 2.82
CA LEU A 231 -4.84 9.32 1.60
C LEU A 231 -4.90 8.20 0.57
N VAL A 232 -6.10 7.90 0.11
CA VAL A 232 -6.42 6.75 -0.74
C VAL A 232 -6.96 7.28 -2.06
N TYR A 233 -6.34 6.85 -3.15
CA TYR A 233 -6.63 7.33 -4.49
C TYR A 233 -7.33 6.21 -5.26
N THR A 234 -8.62 6.40 -5.52
CA THR A 234 -9.48 5.37 -6.12
C THR A 234 -9.93 5.78 -7.51
N SER A 235 -9.81 4.89 -8.49
CA SER A 235 -10.30 5.12 -9.85
C SER A 235 -11.49 4.21 -10.16
N PRO A 236 -12.60 4.74 -10.72
CA PRO A 236 -13.74 3.92 -11.14
C PRO A 236 -13.43 3.10 -12.40
N LEU A 237 -12.29 3.31 -13.05
CA LEU A 237 -11.86 2.56 -14.22
C LEU A 237 -11.23 1.21 -13.87
N PHE A 238 -10.99 0.94 -12.59
CA PHE A 238 -10.47 -0.33 -12.10
C PHE A 238 -11.52 -1.01 -11.22
N ASP A 239 -11.60 -2.33 -11.37
CA ASP A 239 -12.43 -3.15 -10.49
C ASP A 239 -11.86 -3.16 -9.06
N LYS A 240 -12.73 -3.09 -8.06
CA LYS A 240 -12.36 -3.14 -6.63
C LYS A 240 -11.63 -4.42 -6.22
N THR A 241 -11.70 -5.48 -7.03
CA THR A 241 -10.99 -6.75 -6.81
C THR A 241 -9.50 -6.54 -6.55
N ILE A 242 -8.87 -5.56 -7.21
CA ILE A 242 -7.45 -5.26 -6.98
C ILE A 242 -7.16 -4.84 -5.53
N ASN A 243 -8.16 -4.31 -4.81
CA ASN A 243 -8.01 -3.81 -3.44
C ASN A 243 -7.68 -4.92 -2.44
N PHE A 244 -8.04 -6.17 -2.75
CA PHE A 244 -7.70 -7.32 -1.91
C PHE A 244 -6.21 -7.62 -1.90
N THR A 245 -5.46 -7.17 -2.91
CA THR A 245 -4.02 -7.45 -3.04
C THR A 245 -3.11 -6.40 -2.39
N HIS A 246 -3.71 -5.37 -1.78
CA HIS A 246 -2.99 -4.37 -0.99
C HIS A 246 -2.64 -4.93 0.39
N SER A 247 -1.51 -4.48 0.94
CA SER A 247 -1.06 -4.87 2.29
C SER A 247 -2.01 -4.43 3.42
N THR A 248 -2.87 -3.47 3.12
CA THR A 248 -3.98 -3.01 3.95
C THR A 248 -5.22 -3.01 3.07
N TYR A 249 -6.18 -3.89 3.37
CA TYR A 249 -7.49 -3.82 2.71
C TYR A 249 -8.12 -2.45 3.00
N LEU A 250 -8.94 -1.92 2.09
CA LEU A 250 -9.80 -0.75 2.28
C LEU A 250 -11.08 -0.96 1.44
N PRO A 251 -12.30 -0.83 2.00
CA PRO A 251 -13.55 -1.18 1.33
C PRO A 251 -14.02 -0.05 0.41
N GLU A 252 -13.21 0.24 -0.61
CA GLU A 252 -13.51 1.25 -1.63
C GLU A 252 -14.21 0.64 -2.85
N ASP A 253 -15.13 1.38 -3.44
CA ASP A 253 -15.96 0.93 -4.58
C ASP A 253 -15.17 0.85 -5.89
N GLY A 254 -14.13 1.66 -6.05
CA GLY A 254 -13.22 1.63 -7.19
C GLY A 254 -11.88 0.98 -6.84
N GLY A 255 -11.09 0.64 -7.85
CA GLY A 255 -9.73 0.15 -7.65
C GLY A 255 -8.81 1.24 -7.09
N ILE A 256 -8.10 0.89 -6.02
CA ILE A 256 -7.13 1.75 -5.33
C ILE A 256 -5.81 1.70 -6.09
N LEU A 257 -5.39 2.84 -6.61
CA LEU A 257 -4.13 3.00 -7.35
C LEU A 257 -3.03 3.63 -6.51
N LYS A 258 -3.35 4.32 -5.40
CA LYS A 258 -2.33 4.87 -4.52
C LYS A 258 -2.81 4.93 -3.09
N ILE A 259 -1.93 4.62 -2.15
CA ILE A 259 -2.13 4.81 -0.71
C ILE A 259 -0.93 5.57 -0.17
N GLU A 260 -1.19 6.75 0.39
CA GLU A 260 -0.22 7.53 1.14
C GLU A 260 -0.46 7.32 2.63
N MET A 261 0.55 6.83 3.34
CA MET A 261 0.52 6.51 4.76
C MET A 261 1.27 7.58 5.53
N TYR A 262 0.59 8.23 6.48
CA TYR A 262 1.17 9.26 7.34
C TYR A 262 1.32 8.74 8.76
N VAL A 263 2.40 9.16 9.42
CA VAL A 263 2.68 8.87 10.83
C VAL A 263 2.72 10.18 11.61
N ASP A 264 2.46 10.11 12.91
CA ASP A 264 2.48 11.29 13.77
C ASP A 264 3.84 12.00 13.75
N GLY A 265 3.80 13.34 13.64
CA GLY A 265 4.99 14.18 13.67
C GLY A 265 5.68 14.40 12.33
N ILE A 266 5.16 13.85 11.23
CA ILE A 266 5.64 14.09 9.86
C ILE A 266 4.49 14.62 8.98
N GLU A 267 4.73 15.73 8.28
CA GLU A 267 3.72 16.33 7.38
C GLU A 267 3.63 15.64 6.00
N GLU A 268 4.76 15.10 5.53
CA GLU A 268 4.85 14.37 4.26
C GLU A 268 4.50 12.88 4.44
N PRO A 269 4.09 12.16 3.38
CA PRO A 269 3.77 10.75 3.51
C PRO A 269 5.03 9.95 3.89
N PHE A 270 4.90 9.14 4.94
CA PHE A 270 5.97 8.24 5.39
C PHE A 270 6.20 7.12 4.37
N MET A 271 5.11 6.55 3.87
CA MET A 271 5.15 5.54 2.81
C MET A 271 4.08 5.82 1.77
N VAL A 272 4.41 5.53 0.51
CA VAL A 272 3.50 5.68 -0.63
C VAL A 272 3.52 4.37 -1.41
N PHE A 273 2.37 3.70 -1.46
CA PHE A 273 2.19 2.52 -2.32
C PHE A 273 1.50 2.95 -3.61
N GLN A 274 2.11 2.69 -4.77
CA GLN A 274 1.58 3.10 -6.09
C GLN A 274 2.19 2.29 -7.25
N PRO A 275 1.60 2.31 -8.46
CA PRO A 275 2.17 1.68 -9.64
C PRO A 275 3.46 2.38 -10.08
N GLU A 276 4.50 1.58 -10.31
CA GLU A 276 5.61 1.93 -11.21
C GLU A 276 5.12 1.94 -12.66
N LYS A 277 4.23 0.99 -12.99
CA LYS A 277 3.78 0.75 -14.36
C LYS A 277 2.39 0.13 -14.38
N VAL A 278 1.57 0.57 -15.34
CA VAL A 278 0.28 -0.04 -15.69
C VAL A 278 0.31 -0.38 -17.18
N GLU A 279 0.07 -1.64 -17.51
CA GLU A 279 0.09 -2.15 -18.89
C GLU A 279 -1.21 -2.88 -19.19
N ALA A 280 -2.04 -2.31 -20.08
CA ALA A 280 -3.15 -3.05 -20.65
C ALA A 280 -2.59 -4.10 -21.63
N LYS A 281 -2.80 -5.37 -21.30
CA LYS A 281 -2.37 -6.51 -22.13
C LYS A 281 -3.26 -7.71 -21.83
N THR A 282 -3.35 -8.65 -22.77
CA THR A 282 -3.97 -9.95 -22.50
C THR A 282 -3.15 -10.73 -21.47
N ILE A 283 -3.84 -11.37 -20.53
CA ILE A 283 -3.27 -12.18 -19.46
C ILE A 283 -3.61 -13.65 -19.76
N ALA A 284 -2.56 -14.44 -19.94
CA ALA A 284 -2.72 -15.89 -20.09
C ALA A 284 -3.19 -16.52 -18.77
N ASP A 285 -3.97 -17.60 -18.83
CA ASP A 285 -4.47 -18.25 -17.61
C ASP A 285 -3.32 -18.77 -16.73
N SER A 286 -2.20 -19.16 -17.33
CA SER A 286 -0.97 -19.54 -16.62
C SER A 286 -0.32 -18.39 -15.83
N GLU A 287 -0.56 -17.13 -16.21
CA GLU A 287 -0.09 -15.97 -15.44
C GLU A 287 -0.94 -15.75 -14.17
N LEU A 288 -2.12 -16.36 -14.08
CA LEU A 288 -3.01 -16.35 -12.91
C LEU A 288 -2.85 -17.60 -12.03
N GLU A 289 -1.88 -18.48 -12.32
CA GLU A 289 -1.61 -19.64 -11.49
C GLU A 289 -0.89 -19.25 -10.18
N THR A 290 -1.50 -19.62 -9.06
CA THR A 290 -0.92 -19.50 -7.73
C THR A 290 -0.09 -20.73 -7.38
N ARG A 291 1.02 -20.51 -6.69
CA ARG A 291 1.71 -21.58 -5.97
C ARG A 291 0.82 -22.09 -4.82
N VAL A 292 1.03 -23.35 -4.43
CA VAL A 292 0.31 -24.02 -3.34
C VAL A 292 1.29 -24.82 -2.48
N SER A 293 0.93 -25.08 -1.22
CA SER A 293 1.64 -26.02 -0.34
C SER A 293 0.69 -26.80 0.56
N THR A 294 1.23 -27.82 1.24
CA THR A 294 0.49 -28.62 2.22
C THR A 294 1.09 -28.47 3.63
N PRO A 295 0.26 -28.44 4.68
CA PRO A 295 -1.20 -28.50 4.63
C PRO A 295 -1.82 -27.18 4.13
N VAL A 296 -3.10 -27.25 3.73
CA VAL A 296 -3.90 -26.08 3.37
C VAL A 296 -4.59 -25.59 4.64
N TYR A 297 -4.32 -24.35 5.04
CA TYR A 297 -4.90 -23.77 6.26
C TYR A 297 -6.15 -22.95 5.97
N ALA A 298 -6.96 -22.73 7.01
CA ALA A 298 -7.89 -21.61 7.05
C ALA A 298 -7.12 -20.32 7.35
N ILE A 299 -7.66 -19.17 6.94
CA ILE A 299 -6.96 -17.88 7.10
C ILE A 299 -6.84 -17.43 8.56
N ASP A 300 -7.77 -17.87 9.41
CA ASP A 300 -7.83 -17.59 10.86
C ASP A 300 -7.10 -18.64 11.70
N ASP A 301 -6.41 -19.61 11.06
CA ASP A 301 -5.64 -20.63 11.75
C ASP A 301 -4.42 -20.02 12.45
N LEU A 302 -4.26 -20.32 13.74
CA LEU A 302 -3.11 -19.89 14.54
C LEU A 302 -1.80 -20.47 14.00
N GLU A 303 -1.81 -21.70 13.48
CA GLU A 303 -0.63 -22.33 12.88
C GLU A 303 -0.23 -21.61 11.58
N PHE A 304 -1.21 -21.22 10.76
CA PHE A 304 -0.96 -20.40 9.58
C PHE A 304 -0.34 -19.05 9.97
N SER A 305 -0.94 -18.36 10.95
CA SER A 305 -0.44 -17.09 11.46
C SER A 305 1.00 -17.21 12.01
N ALA A 306 1.29 -18.26 12.76
CA ALA A 306 2.64 -18.51 13.28
C ALA A 306 3.66 -18.78 12.16
N LYS A 307 3.27 -19.49 11.10
CA LYS A 307 4.13 -19.72 9.92
C LYS A 307 4.35 -18.45 9.12
N VAL A 308 3.32 -17.63 8.91
CA VAL A 308 3.45 -16.33 8.26
C VAL A 308 4.46 -15.45 9.01
N LEU A 309 4.33 -15.36 10.34
CA LEU A 309 5.30 -14.64 11.17
C LEU A 309 6.69 -15.28 11.06
N GLY A 310 6.82 -16.59 11.15
CA GLY A 310 8.11 -17.28 11.02
C GLY A 310 8.79 -17.04 9.67
N ILE A 311 8.04 -16.94 8.58
CA ILE A 311 8.57 -16.67 7.24
C ILE A 311 8.96 -15.19 7.08
N MET A 312 8.13 -14.26 7.55
CA MET A 312 8.41 -12.82 7.45
C MET A 312 9.54 -12.37 8.37
N PHE A 313 9.64 -12.99 9.55
CA PHE A 313 10.60 -12.67 10.61
C PHE A 313 11.65 -13.76 10.82
N ALA A 314 11.87 -14.61 9.82
CA ALA A 314 12.86 -15.68 9.89
C ALA A 314 14.21 -15.11 10.38
N PRO A 315 14.74 -15.55 11.54
CA PRO A 315 16.06 -15.12 11.96
C PRO A 315 17.06 -15.58 10.91
N THR A 316 17.98 -14.71 10.51
CA THR A 316 19.06 -15.12 9.63
C THR A 316 20.18 -15.74 10.45
N ASP A 317 20.89 -16.69 9.86
CA ASP A 317 22.15 -17.18 10.43
C ASP A 317 23.09 -15.99 10.68
N GLU A 318 23.78 -16.05 11.81
CA GLU A 318 24.55 -14.99 12.46
C GLU A 318 23.72 -13.93 13.19
N GLN A 319 23.65 -14.12 14.51
CA GLN A 319 23.83 -13.03 15.47
C GLN A 319 25.09 -12.23 15.06
N THR A 320 24.95 -11.27 14.16
CA THR A 320 25.76 -10.06 14.26
C THR A 320 25.19 -9.31 15.46
N GLU A 321 25.98 -9.21 16.53
CA GLU A 321 25.60 -8.70 17.85
C GLU A 321 25.11 -7.23 17.89
N GLU A 322 24.79 -6.62 16.76
CA GLU A 322 24.12 -5.33 16.75
C GLU A 322 22.92 -5.36 15.79
N PRO A 323 21.70 -5.04 16.27
CA PRO A 323 20.62 -4.64 15.38
C PRO A 323 21.16 -3.64 14.35
N PHE A 324 20.69 -3.72 13.11
CA PHE A 324 20.96 -2.73 12.06
C PHE A 324 20.74 -1.27 12.53
N LEU A 325 19.95 -1.08 13.59
CA LEU A 325 19.65 0.21 14.24
C LEU A 325 20.56 0.57 15.42
N ALA A 326 21.37 -0.35 15.93
CA ALA A 326 22.28 -0.13 17.06
C ALA A 326 23.71 0.20 16.61
N SER A 327 24.10 -0.19 15.39
CA SER A 327 25.45 0.10 14.90
C SER A 327 25.53 1.50 14.32
N LYS A 328 26.00 2.41 15.17
CA LYS A 328 26.55 3.75 14.91
C LYS A 328 25.54 4.89 14.90
N SER A 329 25.65 5.70 15.95
CA SER A 329 25.82 7.15 15.82
C SER A 329 26.50 7.50 14.49
N LEU A 330 25.71 8.00 13.53
CA LEU A 330 26.17 8.68 12.32
C LEU A 330 26.09 10.18 12.53
#